data_AF-A0A825H466-F1
#
_entry.id   AF-A0A825H466-F1
#
_cell.length_a   1.000
_cell.length_b   1.000
_cell.length_c   1.000
_cell.angle_alpha   90.00
_cell.angle_beta   90.00
_cell.angle_gamma   90.00
#
_symmetry.space_group_name_H-M   'P 1'
#
loop_
_entity.id
_entity.type
_entity.pdbx_description
1 polymer ?
#
loop_
_entity_poly.entity_id
_entity_poly.type
_entity_poly.pdbx_seq_one_letter_code
_entity_poly.pdbx_strand_id
1 'polypeptide(L)'
;KNLLILNQKEKDEFRNLLFKILKFIDVDIIRKFNNRTFDFYIIQGILGYFKNEDLCLNRVLIEDIDEKNNEILLKYYFKKIDTQENIFIDGKEISAKNSKIKQYNFMDKVFLYEKRFWIKLEKNSKNLEIFINSKQASLQFENEKLNNLQRVQQKLSKWKKIRNKNNNLWLFSDMKTRADDNAEHLYRYIMQNYPEQNIVFILRKDSIDYPRLKKEKFNLVDPRSLKFKYLLYKSSKIISSHIDKYIFNAFGGDTLKNKDFVFLQHGVTKDDLSRWLNQRKIDMFITSTKAEYDSIAGDFNYYKFSTKEVVLTGMARWDALVKNNTLNIKQILITPTWREYLSGRIQKCGIRDRNSKFLKSLYFQKWQELLCSKELEKLAVQYRYNIVFIPHPQAKMYLEDFNLPSYIITSYKKSMQELFCKSSLMITDYSSVAFDMAVLKKPVLYYQFDKKDFFSNHSYKKGYFNYKKDGFGVVVEDKKSLFKELENLLKNNCKVTEPYRSNMENTFIFKDGKCCERIYKKLTNI
;
A
#
# COMPACT_ATOMS: atom_id res chain seq x y z
N LYS A 1 15.84 1.96 -13.96
CA LYS A 1 15.33 0.59 -13.72
C LYS A 1 16.42 -0.48 -13.85
N ASN A 2 17.38 -0.36 -14.78
CA ASN A 2 18.42 -1.40 -15.00
C ASN A 2 19.64 -1.37 -14.06
N LEU A 3 19.82 -0.35 -13.22
CA LEU A 3 20.99 -0.27 -12.32
C LEU A 3 20.97 -1.26 -11.14
N LEU A 4 19.84 -1.95 -10.91
CA LEU A 4 19.74 -2.99 -9.87
C LEU A 4 20.41 -4.31 -10.28
N ILE A 5 20.63 -4.52 -11.58
CA ILE A 5 21.30 -5.70 -12.14
C ILE A 5 22.81 -5.65 -11.85
N LEU A 6 23.35 -4.43 -11.69
CA LEU A 6 24.76 -4.21 -11.47
C LEU A 6 25.22 -4.85 -10.14
N ASN A 7 26.35 -5.53 -10.17
CA ASN A 7 27.07 -5.94 -8.97
C ASN A 7 27.71 -4.71 -8.29
N GLN A 8 28.21 -4.87 -7.05
CA GLN A 8 28.70 -3.71 -6.29
C GLN A 8 29.84 -2.96 -7.00
N LYS A 9 30.77 -3.69 -7.65
CA LYS A 9 31.89 -3.08 -8.39
C LYS A 9 31.39 -2.23 -9.57
N GLU A 10 30.46 -2.75 -10.35
CA GLU A 10 29.83 -2.02 -11.45
C GLU A 10 29.06 -0.80 -10.96
N LYS A 11 28.40 -0.90 -9.79
CA LYS A 11 27.72 0.24 -9.16
C LYS A 11 28.70 1.33 -8.75
N ASP A 12 29.85 0.95 -8.22
CA ASP A 12 30.90 1.87 -7.79
C ASP A 12 31.53 2.57 -8.99
N GLU A 13 31.83 1.82 -10.05
CA GLU A 13 32.35 2.35 -11.31
C GLU A 13 31.38 3.34 -11.96
N PHE A 14 30.09 2.98 -12.08
CA PHE A 14 29.06 3.85 -12.61
C PHE A 14 28.95 5.17 -11.82
N ARG A 15 28.99 5.09 -10.49
CA ARG A 15 28.98 6.28 -9.63
C ARG A 15 30.23 7.14 -9.84
N ASN A 16 31.41 6.53 -9.92
CA ASN A 16 32.67 7.24 -10.16
C ASN A 16 32.68 7.95 -11.51
N LEU A 17 32.16 7.33 -12.57
CA LEU A 17 31.99 7.96 -13.87
C LEU A 17 31.05 9.16 -13.80
N LEU A 18 29.93 9.05 -13.08
CA LEU A 18 29.03 10.19 -12.87
C LEU A 18 29.68 11.34 -12.11
N PHE A 19 30.47 11.06 -11.07
CA PHE A 19 31.27 12.09 -10.38
C PHE A 19 32.23 12.79 -11.35
N LYS A 20 32.93 12.03 -12.21
CA LYS A 20 33.83 12.60 -13.23
C LYS A 20 33.07 13.47 -14.23
N ILE A 21 31.96 12.99 -14.78
CA ILE A 21 31.14 13.73 -15.75
C ILE A 21 30.59 15.01 -15.12
N LEU A 22 29.97 14.90 -13.95
CA LEU A 22 29.36 16.05 -13.28
C LEU A 22 30.40 17.07 -12.83
N LYS A 23 31.67 16.69 -12.60
CA LYS A 23 32.76 17.65 -12.34
C LYS A 23 32.89 18.71 -13.44
N PHE A 24 32.67 18.34 -14.71
CA PHE A 24 32.79 19.24 -15.87
C PHE A 24 31.59 20.16 -16.10
N ILE A 25 30.48 19.97 -15.38
CA ILE A 25 29.27 20.79 -15.55
C ILE A 25 29.20 21.80 -14.41
N ASP A 26 29.13 23.09 -14.73
CA ASP A 26 29.07 24.15 -13.71
C ASP A 26 27.80 24.04 -12.82
N VAL A 27 27.94 24.43 -11.54
CA VAL A 27 26.85 24.40 -10.56
C VAL A 27 25.67 25.29 -10.99
N ASP A 28 25.94 26.46 -11.56
CA ASP A 28 24.88 27.37 -11.98
C ASP A 28 24.15 26.86 -13.23
N ILE A 29 24.83 26.10 -14.09
CA ILE A 29 24.20 25.39 -15.21
C ILE A 29 23.22 24.35 -14.66
N ILE A 30 23.65 23.56 -13.66
CA ILE A 30 22.79 22.55 -13.02
C ILE A 30 21.58 23.21 -12.33
N ARG A 31 21.77 24.33 -11.63
CA ARG A 31 20.68 25.07 -10.96
C ARG A 31 19.68 25.67 -11.95
N LYS A 32 20.14 26.19 -13.08
CA LYS A 32 19.31 26.77 -14.15
C LYS A 32 18.69 25.71 -15.05
N PHE A 33 19.10 24.45 -14.92
CA PHE A 33 18.58 23.36 -15.72
C PHE A 33 17.09 23.15 -15.44
N ASN A 34 16.26 23.73 -16.30
CA ASN A 34 14.82 23.67 -16.21
C ASN A 34 14.29 22.85 -17.38
N ASN A 35 14.04 21.57 -17.15
CA ASN A 35 13.41 20.70 -18.12
C ASN A 35 12.21 20.02 -17.45
N ARG A 36 11.07 19.98 -18.16
CA ARG A 36 9.87 19.23 -17.76
C ARG A 36 10.15 17.75 -17.49
N THR A 37 11.27 17.22 -17.99
CA THR A 37 11.70 15.82 -17.80
C THR A 37 12.32 15.53 -16.42
N PHE A 38 12.92 16.50 -15.74
CA PHE A 38 13.62 16.26 -14.48
C PHE A 38 12.89 16.90 -13.30
N ASP A 39 12.42 16.06 -12.38
CA ASP A 39 11.83 16.52 -11.12
C ASP A 39 12.85 17.33 -10.31
N PHE A 40 12.37 18.39 -9.65
CA PHE A 40 13.21 19.32 -8.87
C PHE A 40 14.12 18.61 -7.83
N TYR A 41 13.65 17.52 -7.22
CA TYR A 41 14.48 16.77 -6.26
C TYR A 41 15.72 16.16 -6.93
N ILE A 42 15.67 15.79 -8.22
CA ILE A 42 16.83 15.23 -8.92
C ILE A 42 17.93 16.28 -9.02
N ILE A 43 17.57 17.52 -9.37
CA ILE A 43 18.50 18.64 -9.42
C ILE A 43 19.11 18.90 -8.04
N GLN A 44 18.29 18.94 -6.99
CA GLN A 44 18.78 19.09 -5.62
C GLN A 44 19.72 17.94 -5.22
N GLY A 45 19.40 16.71 -5.61
CA GLY A 45 20.28 15.57 -5.34
C GLY A 45 21.59 15.64 -6.09
N ILE A 46 21.60 16.11 -7.34
CA ILE A 46 22.84 16.29 -8.10
C ILE A 46 23.73 17.31 -7.41
N LEU A 47 23.17 18.47 -7.07
CA LEU A 47 23.87 19.54 -6.36
C LEU A 47 24.42 19.04 -5.02
N GLY A 48 23.58 18.38 -4.22
CA GLY A 48 23.98 17.94 -2.88
C GLY A 48 24.97 16.78 -2.93
N TYR A 49 24.64 15.70 -3.64
CA TYR A 49 25.40 14.47 -3.63
C TYR A 49 26.69 14.56 -4.46
N PHE A 50 26.61 15.05 -5.70
CA PHE A 50 27.75 15.06 -6.63
C PHE A 50 28.57 16.35 -6.59
N LYS A 51 27.97 17.49 -6.25
CA LYS A 51 28.66 18.79 -6.16
C LYS A 51 28.97 19.24 -4.73
N ASN A 52 28.45 18.55 -3.73
CA ASN A 52 28.60 18.90 -2.31
C ASN A 52 28.07 20.30 -1.94
N GLU A 53 27.05 20.76 -2.67
CA GLU A 53 26.37 22.02 -2.42
C GLU A 53 25.46 21.95 -1.19
N ASP A 54 25.32 23.09 -0.50
CA ASP A 54 24.31 23.24 0.56
C ASP A 54 22.93 23.46 -0.07
N LEU A 55 22.03 22.49 0.16
CA LEU A 55 20.67 22.49 -0.40
C LEU A 55 19.69 23.36 0.36
N CYS A 56 19.98 23.67 1.63
CA CYS A 56 19.10 24.42 2.53
C CYS A 56 18.83 25.86 2.02
N LEU A 57 19.68 26.35 1.11
CA LEU A 57 19.63 27.69 0.55
C LEU A 57 18.50 27.92 -0.48
N ASN A 58 17.84 26.87 -0.98
CA ASN A 58 17.27 26.98 -2.33
C ASN A 58 15.78 27.30 -2.43
N ARG A 59 14.88 26.67 -1.65
CA ARG A 59 13.42 26.92 -1.66
C ARG A 59 12.69 26.07 -0.62
N VAL A 60 11.61 26.61 -0.05
CA VAL A 60 10.54 25.83 0.58
C VAL A 60 9.30 25.86 -0.31
N LEU A 61 8.74 24.69 -0.60
CA LEU A 61 7.59 24.52 -1.47
C LEU A 61 6.34 24.27 -0.63
N ILE A 62 5.28 25.03 -0.88
CA ILE A 62 3.93 24.67 -0.42
C ILE A 62 3.40 23.62 -1.39
N GLU A 63 3.42 22.36 -0.96
CA GLU A 63 3.08 21.18 -1.73
C GLU A 63 1.57 20.95 -1.81
N ASP A 64 0.88 21.07 -0.67
CA ASP A 64 -0.52 20.71 -0.54
C ASP A 64 -1.24 21.58 0.48
N ILE A 65 -2.57 21.55 0.43
CA ILE A 65 -3.46 22.33 1.28
C ILE A 65 -4.52 21.41 1.85
N ASP A 66 -4.67 21.42 3.17
CA ASP A 66 -5.75 20.75 3.90
C ASP A 66 -6.79 21.81 4.29
N GLU A 67 -7.80 21.97 3.43
CA GLU A 67 -8.79 23.03 3.55
C GLU A 67 -9.71 22.87 4.75
N LYS A 68 -9.92 21.64 5.24
CA LYS A 68 -10.79 21.39 6.40
C LYS A 68 -10.12 21.79 7.71
N ASN A 69 -8.80 21.62 7.81
CA ASN A 69 -8.05 21.94 9.03
C ASN A 69 -7.38 23.33 9.00
N ASN A 70 -7.43 24.04 7.86
CA ASN A 70 -6.63 25.24 7.60
C ASN A 70 -5.13 24.98 7.69
N GLU A 71 -4.68 23.87 7.14
CA GLU A 71 -3.27 23.50 7.19
C GLU A 71 -2.67 23.53 5.79
N ILE A 72 -1.38 23.81 5.74
CA ILE A 72 -0.59 23.72 4.51
C ILE A 72 0.58 22.79 4.72
N LEU A 73 0.89 22.00 3.69
CA LEU A 73 2.02 21.10 3.67
C LEU A 73 3.19 21.80 3.01
N LEU A 74 4.27 21.98 3.77
CA LEU A 74 5.52 22.52 3.28
C LEU A 74 6.53 21.41 3.08
N LYS A 75 7.40 21.56 2.09
CA LYS A 75 8.55 20.68 1.90
C LYS A 75 9.80 21.42 1.46
N TYR A 76 10.95 20.93 1.90
CA TYR A 76 12.26 21.34 1.42
C TYR A 76 13.21 20.14 1.37
N TYR A 77 14.33 20.30 0.67
CA TYR A 77 15.32 19.23 0.48
C TYR A 77 16.62 19.58 1.19
N PHE A 78 17.26 18.57 1.75
CA PHE A 78 18.50 18.74 2.51
C PHE A 78 19.38 17.49 2.39
N LYS A 79 20.66 17.64 2.74
CA LYS A 79 21.65 16.55 2.69
C LYS A 79 22.04 16.05 4.08
N LYS A 80 22.20 16.95 5.05
CA LYS A 80 22.67 16.64 6.42
C LYS A 80 21.51 16.60 7.40
N ILE A 81 21.44 15.54 8.22
CA ILE A 81 20.29 15.28 9.10
C ILE A 81 20.11 16.36 10.18
N ASP A 82 21.18 17.06 10.55
CA ASP A 82 21.19 18.10 11.60
C ASP A 82 20.61 19.46 11.15
N THR A 83 19.66 19.43 10.21
CA THR A 83 19.02 20.66 9.73
C THR A 83 18.00 21.15 10.75
N GLN A 84 18.09 22.41 11.14
CA GLN A 84 17.13 23.06 12.04
C GLN A 84 16.24 24.03 11.27
N GLU A 85 14.95 24.00 11.55
CA GLU A 85 13.97 24.94 11.01
C GLU A 85 13.32 25.80 12.10
N ASN A 86 13.19 27.11 11.81
CA ASN A 86 12.33 28.02 12.58
C ASN A 86 11.26 28.57 11.64
N ILE A 87 10.02 28.60 12.12
CA ILE A 87 8.85 28.96 11.32
C ILE A 87 8.14 30.12 12.01
N PHE A 88 7.90 31.20 11.28
CA PHE A 88 7.21 32.38 11.79
C PHE A 88 5.99 32.69 10.93
N ILE A 89 4.86 32.97 11.57
CA ILE A 89 3.67 33.54 10.93
C ILE A 89 3.41 34.91 11.53
N ASP A 90 3.39 35.94 10.69
CA ASP A 90 3.20 37.33 11.10
C ASP A 90 4.11 37.74 12.28
N GLY A 91 5.38 37.29 12.25
CA GLY A 91 6.39 37.55 13.27
C GLY A 91 6.32 36.67 14.52
N LYS A 92 5.35 35.77 14.63
CA LYS A 92 5.24 34.84 15.77
C LYS A 92 5.80 33.47 15.41
N GLU A 93 6.72 32.96 16.23
CA GLU A 93 7.26 31.61 16.07
C GLU A 93 6.19 30.55 16.31
N ILE A 94 6.15 29.54 15.44
CA ILE A 94 5.22 28.42 15.51
C ILE A 94 5.94 27.09 15.31
N SER A 95 5.33 26.00 15.80
CA SER A 95 5.81 24.65 15.57
C SER A 95 4.99 23.93 14.49
N ALA A 96 5.65 23.00 13.79
CA ALA A 96 4.97 22.07 12.90
C ALA A 96 4.03 21.15 13.70
N LYS A 97 2.82 20.90 13.18
CA LYS A 97 1.85 19.97 13.77
C LYS A 97 2.27 18.52 13.59
N ASN A 98 2.76 18.21 12.40
CA ASN A 98 3.29 16.91 12.03
C ASN A 98 4.47 17.13 11.10
N SER A 99 5.47 16.26 11.18
CA SER A 99 6.60 16.28 10.26
C SER A 99 6.97 14.88 9.82
N LYS A 100 7.72 14.82 8.72
CA LYS A 100 8.17 13.60 8.07
C LYS A 100 9.46 13.89 7.32
N ILE A 101 10.41 12.97 7.39
CA ILE A 101 11.60 12.94 6.55
C ILE A 101 11.48 11.76 5.59
N LYS A 102 11.37 12.08 4.30
CA LYS A 102 11.44 11.11 3.22
C LYS A 102 12.87 11.01 2.69
N GLN A 103 13.35 9.80 2.47
CA GLN A 103 14.67 9.54 1.92
C GLN A 103 14.58 9.25 0.42
N TYR A 104 15.56 9.75 -0.35
CA TYR A 104 15.78 9.37 -1.74
C TYR A 104 17.13 8.68 -1.84
N ASN A 105 17.17 7.55 -2.54
CA ASN A 105 18.39 6.81 -2.77
C ASN A 105 18.81 6.86 -4.24
N PHE A 106 20.10 7.02 -4.44
CA PHE A 106 20.76 6.78 -5.70
C PHE A 106 21.50 5.46 -5.57
N MET A 107 20.94 4.42 -6.18
CA MET A 107 21.42 3.04 -6.05
C MET A 107 21.34 2.58 -4.59
N ASP A 108 22.47 2.26 -3.97
CA ASP A 108 22.63 1.81 -2.59
C ASP A 108 23.03 2.93 -1.61
N LYS A 109 23.14 4.18 -2.07
CA LYS A 109 23.48 5.33 -1.22
C LYS A 109 22.33 6.32 -1.11
N VAL A 110 22.30 7.01 0.03
CA VAL A 110 21.41 8.15 0.23
C VAL A 110 21.82 9.27 -0.71
N PHE A 111 20.86 9.75 -1.49
CA PHE A 111 21.05 10.83 -2.45
C PHE A 111 20.72 12.18 -1.82
N LEU A 112 19.57 12.27 -1.16
CA LEU A 112 19.10 13.45 -0.43
C LEU A 112 17.91 13.06 0.46
N TYR A 113 17.53 13.99 1.33
CA TYR A 113 16.33 13.93 2.15
C TYR A 113 15.33 15.03 1.76
N GLU A 114 14.06 14.77 2.00
CA GLU A 114 12.96 15.72 1.88
C GLU A 114 12.27 15.82 3.22
N LYS A 115 12.31 17.01 3.83
CA LYS A 115 11.50 17.34 4.99
C LYS A 115 10.12 17.73 4.50
N ARG A 116 9.09 17.18 5.13
CA ARG A 116 7.67 17.50 4.90
C ARG A 116 7.07 17.86 6.24
N PHE A 117 6.33 18.95 6.35
CA PHE A 117 5.69 19.32 7.60
C PHE A 117 4.43 20.15 7.37
N TRP A 118 3.46 19.92 8.25
CA TRP A 118 2.18 20.61 8.26
C TRP A 118 2.22 21.76 9.26
N ILE A 119 1.79 22.94 8.82
CA ILE A 119 1.54 24.08 9.71
C ILE A 119 0.09 24.51 9.61
N LYS A 120 -0.45 25.04 10.70
CA LYS A 120 -1.78 25.63 10.74
C LYS A 120 -1.71 27.11 10.39
N LEU A 121 -2.57 27.55 9.49
CA LEU A 121 -2.74 28.96 9.15
C LEU A 121 -3.95 29.51 9.89
N GLU A 122 -3.76 30.67 10.51
CA GLU A 122 -4.85 31.44 11.09
C GLU A 122 -5.60 32.21 10.00
N LYS A 123 -6.82 32.64 10.33
CA LYS A 123 -7.61 33.47 9.43
C LYS A 123 -6.90 34.81 9.27
N ASN A 124 -6.64 35.22 8.04
CA ASN A 124 -5.97 36.47 7.66
C ASN A 124 -4.46 36.53 7.91
N SER A 125 -3.78 35.42 8.23
CA SER A 125 -2.30 35.37 8.24
C SER A 125 -1.70 35.91 6.95
N LYS A 126 -0.76 36.85 7.01
CA LYS A 126 -0.25 37.55 5.81
C LYS A 126 1.12 37.06 5.42
N ASN A 127 2.01 36.91 6.40
CA ASN A 127 3.42 36.65 6.19
C ASN A 127 3.78 35.28 6.76
N LEU A 128 4.52 34.50 5.97
CA LEU A 128 5.15 33.25 6.40
C LEU A 128 6.63 33.39 6.15
N GLU A 129 7.43 33.13 7.17
CA GLU A 129 8.88 33.14 7.09
C GLU A 129 9.41 31.83 7.63
N ILE A 130 10.35 31.23 6.90
CA ILE A 130 10.96 29.96 7.29
C ILE A 130 12.46 30.15 7.20
N PHE A 131 13.13 29.88 8.31
CA PHE A 131 14.58 29.88 8.41
C PHE A 131 15.05 28.44 8.48
N ILE A 132 16.03 28.10 7.64
CA ILE A 132 16.69 26.80 7.64
C ILE A 132 18.15 27.05 7.93
N ASN A 133 18.67 26.51 9.04
CA ASN A 133 20.02 26.79 9.55
C ASN A 133 20.31 28.31 9.61
N SER A 134 19.38 29.06 10.22
CA SER A 134 19.44 30.52 10.38
C SER A 134 19.39 31.36 9.09
N LYS A 135 19.16 30.74 7.93
CA LYS A 135 19.02 31.45 6.65
C LYS A 135 17.57 31.43 6.19
N GLN A 136 17.04 32.61 5.82
CA GLN A 136 15.67 32.72 5.34
C GLN A 136 15.52 32.02 3.98
N ALA A 137 14.58 31.09 3.90
CA ALA A 137 14.29 30.35 2.68
C ALA A 137 13.25 31.09 1.82
N SER A 138 13.44 31.07 0.50
CA SER A 138 12.42 31.59 -0.41
C SER A 138 11.23 30.62 -0.51
N LEU A 139 10.02 31.15 -0.41
CA LEU A 139 8.79 30.36 -0.52
C LEU A 139 8.31 30.25 -1.97
N GLN A 140 7.73 29.10 -2.32
CA GLN A 140 7.12 28.86 -3.63
C GLN A 140 5.76 28.17 -3.48
N PHE A 141 4.80 28.59 -4.29
CA PHE A 141 3.47 27.99 -4.36
C PHE A 141 3.00 27.97 -5.82
N GLU A 142 2.47 26.82 -6.29
CA GLU A 142 2.03 26.62 -7.68
C GLU A 142 3.10 27.00 -8.72
N ASN A 143 4.37 26.65 -8.44
CA ASN A 143 5.56 26.97 -9.24
C ASN A 143 5.98 28.45 -9.29
N GLU A 144 5.35 29.33 -8.51
CA GLU A 144 5.68 30.77 -8.48
C GLU A 144 6.21 31.19 -7.11
N LYS A 145 7.12 32.18 -7.09
CA LYS A 145 7.64 32.75 -5.85
C LYS A 145 6.50 33.36 -5.04
N LEU A 146 6.45 33.07 -3.75
CA LEU A 146 5.42 33.55 -2.85
C LEU A 146 5.99 34.63 -1.92
N ASN A 147 5.47 35.85 -2.03
CA ASN A 147 5.86 36.97 -1.16
C ASN A 147 4.94 37.13 0.05
N ASN A 148 3.69 36.68 -0.03
CA ASN A 148 2.71 36.70 1.04
C ASN A 148 1.70 35.56 0.89
N LEU A 149 0.92 35.26 1.93
CA LEU A 149 -0.03 34.15 1.99
C LEU A 149 -1.36 34.42 1.27
N GLN A 150 -1.57 35.57 0.63
CA GLN A 150 -2.88 35.96 0.07
C GLN A 150 -3.40 34.91 -0.93
N ARG A 151 -2.54 34.44 -1.85
CA ARG A 151 -2.90 33.41 -2.84
C ARG A 151 -3.23 32.06 -2.19
N VAL A 152 -2.47 31.68 -1.16
CA VAL A 152 -2.68 30.44 -0.40
C VAL A 152 -4.03 30.50 0.32
N GLN A 153 -4.35 31.64 0.94
CA GLN A 153 -5.64 31.87 1.61
C GLN A 153 -6.83 31.90 0.66
N GLN A 154 -6.68 32.52 -0.52
CA GLN A 154 -7.69 32.48 -1.58
C GLN A 154 -7.95 31.04 -2.02
N LYS A 155 -6.89 30.24 -2.21
CA LYS A 155 -7.00 28.83 -2.58
C LYS A 155 -7.68 28.01 -1.50
N LEU A 156 -7.27 28.16 -0.23
CA LEU A 156 -7.92 27.57 0.94
C LEU A 156 -9.42 27.87 0.96
N SER A 157 -9.78 29.15 0.85
CA SER A 157 -11.17 29.60 0.87
C SER A 157 -11.99 29.03 -0.29
N LYS A 158 -11.41 28.97 -1.50
CA LYS A 158 -12.03 28.36 -2.67
C LYS A 158 -12.31 26.87 -2.44
N TRP A 159 -11.33 26.10 -1.95
CA TRP A 159 -11.50 24.67 -1.70
C TRP A 159 -12.49 24.39 -0.57
N LYS A 160 -12.49 25.18 0.50
CA LYS A 160 -13.54 25.11 1.54
C LYS A 160 -14.93 25.27 0.95
N LYS A 161 -15.15 26.29 0.11
CA LYS A 161 -16.44 26.51 -0.56
C LYS A 161 -16.85 25.33 -1.44
N ILE A 162 -15.90 24.71 -2.13
CA ILE A 162 -16.16 23.52 -2.96
C ILE A 162 -16.52 22.32 -2.06
N ARG A 163 -15.76 22.11 -0.98
CA ARG A 163 -15.98 21.01 -0.03
C ARG A 163 -17.33 21.11 0.68
N ASN A 164 -17.75 22.31 1.06
CA ASN A 164 -19.04 22.55 1.72
C ASN A 164 -20.26 22.21 0.84
N LYS A 165 -20.07 21.97 -0.47
CA LYS A 165 -21.13 21.49 -1.38
C LYS A 165 -21.30 19.97 -1.34
N ASN A 166 -20.40 19.23 -0.69
CA ASN A 166 -20.54 17.80 -0.48
C ASN A 166 -21.60 17.53 0.60
N ASN A 167 -22.32 16.43 0.44
CA ASN A 167 -23.24 15.92 1.44
C ASN A 167 -22.47 15.05 2.43
N ASN A 168 -23.00 14.85 3.64
CA ASN A 168 -22.49 13.81 4.56
C ASN A 168 -22.84 12.40 4.03
N LEU A 169 -22.21 12.00 2.93
CA LEU A 169 -22.39 10.74 2.22
C LEU A 169 -21.04 10.05 2.10
N TRP A 170 -20.95 8.82 2.59
CA TRP A 170 -19.73 8.01 2.52
C TRP A 170 -19.88 6.90 1.48
N LEU A 171 -18.91 6.79 0.58
CA LEU A 171 -18.87 5.74 -0.43
C LEU A 171 -17.87 4.67 -0.02
N PHE A 172 -18.30 3.42 -0.01
CA PHE A 172 -17.46 2.27 0.28
C PHE A 172 -17.19 1.47 -0.98
N SER A 173 -15.97 0.94 -1.13
CA SER A 173 -15.70 -0.03 -2.18
C SER A 173 -14.53 -0.94 -1.88
N ASP A 174 -14.67 -2.21 -2.26
CA ASP A 174 -13.53 -3.09 -2.46
C ASP A 174 -13.07 -3.05 -3.93
N MET A 175 -13.12 -4.17 -4.65
CA MET A 175 -12.96 -4.16 -6.10
C MET A 175 -14.30 -3.86 -6.77
N LYS A 176 -14.28 -3.23 -7.95
CA LYS A 176 -15.51 -2.99 -8.73
C LYS A 176 -16.31 -4.26 -9.06
N THR A 177 -15.67 -5.43 -9.12
CA THR A 177 -16.25 -6.73 -9.52
C THR A 177 -16.38 -7.74 -8.38
N ARG A 178 -15.79 -7.47 -7.21
CA ARG A 178 -15.72 -8.41 -6.09
C ARG A 178 -15.74 -7.60 -4.79
N ALA A 179 -16.59 -8.02 -3.87
CA ALA A 179 -16.53 -7.55 -2.49
C ALA A 179 -15.63 -8.49 -1.68
N ASP A 180 -16.00 -8.86 -0.45
CA ASP A 180 -15.27 -9.80 0.42
C ASP A 180 -13.91 -9.26 0.92
N ASP A 181 -13.81 -7.96 1.21
CA ASP A 181 -12.62 -7.34 1.80
C ASP A 181 -12.98 -6.25 2.84
N ASN A 182 -12.00 -5.44 3.26
CA ASN A 182 -12.12 -4.50 4.38
C ASN A 182 -13.28 -3.51 4.26
N ALA A 183 -13.61 -3.01 3.06
CA ALA A 183 -14.68 -2.04 2.93
C ALA A 183 -16.05 -2.71 3.17
N GLU A 184 -16.25 -3.95 2.73
CA GLU A 184 -17.50 -4.69 2.98
C GLU A 184 -17.76 -4.85 4.48
N HIS A 185 -16.72 -5.26 5.24
CA HIS A 185 -16.84 -5.47 6.67
C HIS A 185 -17.09 -4.19 7.44
N LEU A 186 -16.38 -3.11 7.11
CA LEU A 186 -16.58 -1.82 7.75
C LEU A 186 -17.96 -1.23 7.40
N TYR A 187 -18.39 -1.34 6.14
CA TYR A 187 -19.74 -0.93 5.74
C TYR A 187 -20.80 -1.66 6.57
N ARG A 188 -20.68 -2.99 6.71
CA ARG A 188 -21.63 -3.80 7.47
C ARG A 188 -21.69 -3.37 8.93
N TYR A 189 -20.53 -3.14 9.56
CA TYR A 189 -20.45 -2.64 10.92
C TYR A 189 -21.17 -1.30 11.07
N ILE A 190 -20.92 -0.34 10.18
CA ILE A 190 -21.55 0.99 10.24
C ILE A 190 -23.06 0.90 9.99
N MET A 191 -23.48 0.12 8.98
CA MET A 191 -24.89 -0.10 8.68
C MET A 191 -25.67 -0.65 9.88
N GLN A 192 -25.04 -1.50 10.70
CA GLN A 192 -25.67 -2.14 11.85
C GLN A 192 -25.66 -1.28 13.12
N ASN A 193 -24.62 -0.47 13.32
CA ASN A 193 -24.41 0.27 14.59
C ASN A 193 -24.71 1.77 14.48
N TYR A 194 -24.71 2.33 13.27
CA TYR A 194 -24.86 3.77 12.98
C TYR A 194 -25.76 3.99 11.75
N PRO A 195 -27.03 3.55 11.80
CA PRO A 195 -27.94 3.58 10.65
C PRO A 195 -28.28 4.99 10.15
N GLU A 196 -28.04 6.02 10.95
CA GLU A 196 -28.18 7.44 10.59
C GLU A 196 -27.09 7.92 9.61
N GLN A 197 -25.95 7.24 9.54
CA GLN A 197 -24.88 7.60 8.62
C GLN A 197 -25.24 7.19 7.19
N ASN A 198 -25.36 8.17 6.29
CA ASN A 198 -25.66 7.91 4.88
C ASN A 198 -24.44 7.25 4.20
N ILE A 199 -24.60 5.97 3.86
CA ILE A 199 -23.57 5.13 3.24
C ILE A 199 -24.08 4.46 1.97
N VAL A 200 -23.18 4.28 1.00
CA VAL A 200 -23.43 3.56 -0.25
C VAL A 200 -22.23 2.66 -0.54
N PHE A 201 -22.49 1.43 -0.97
CA PHE A 201 -21.46 0.47 -1.37
C PHE A 201 -21.38 0.35 -2.90
N ILE A 202 -20.19 0.54 -3.47
CA ILE A 202 -19.96 0.51 -4.91
C ILE A 202 -19.62 -0.92 -5.33
N LEU A 203 -20.47 -1.50 -6.17
CA LEU A 203 -20.29 -2.85 -6.72
C LEU A 203 -21.05 -3.00 -8.03
N ARG A 204 -20.42 -3.61 -9.04
CA ARG A 204 -21.10 -3.94 -10.30
C ARG A 204 -22.25 -4.93 -10.08
N LYS A 205 -23.35 -4.73 -10.79
CA LYS A 205 -24.53 -5.63 -10.77
C LYS A 205 -24.23 -7.07 -11.19
N ASP A 206 -23.19 -7.28 -11.98
CA ASP A 206 -22.74 -8.59 -12.46
C ASP A 206 -21.68 -9.25 -11.55
N SER A 207 -21.41 -8.68 -10.38
CA SER A 207 -20.58 -9.33 -9.36
C SER A 207 -21.30 -10.54 -8.75
N ILE A 208 -20.55 -11.61 -8.49
CA ILE A 208 -21.05 -12.79 -7.77
C ILE A 208 -21.47 -12.48 -6.32
N ASP A 209 -20.96 -11.38 -5.74
CA ASP A 209 -21.34 -10.94 -4.39
C ASP A 209 -22.62 -10.10 -4.37
N TYR A 210 -23.05 -9.56 -5.52
CA TYR A 210 -24.16 -8.62 -5.58
C TYR A 210 -25.47 -9.20 -5.03
N PRO A 211 -25.89 -10.45 -5.37
CA PRO A 211 -27.12 -11.02 -4.82
C PRO A 211 -27.09 -11.16 -3.30
N ARG A 212 -25.96 -11.60 -2.74
CA ARG A 212 -25.75 -11.75 -1.29
C ARG A 212 -25.86 -10.40 -0.58
N LEU A 213 -25.12 -9.40 -1.05
CA LEU A 213 -25.11 -8.08 -0.42
C LEU A 213 -26.46 -7.35 -0.55
N LYS A 214 -27.17 -7.53 -1.68
CA LYS A 214 -28.53 -7.01 -1.82
C LYS A 214 -29.48 -7.64 -0.79
N LYS A 215 -29.38 -8.95 -0.55
CA LYS A 215 -30.16 -9.66 0.48
C LYS A 215 -29.83 -9.16 1.90
N GLU A 216 -28.57 -8.81 2.15
CA GLU A 216 -28.11 -8.17 3.39
C GLU A 216 -28.51 -6.68 3.51
N LYS A 217 -29.31 -6.15 2.57
CA LYS A 217 -29.80 -4.77 2.53
C LYS A 217 -28.70 -3.70 2.33
N PHE A 218 -27.57 -4.07 1.71
CA PHE A 218 -26.57 -3.07 1.30
C PHE A 218 -27.19 -2.09 0.29
N ASN A 219 -26.89 -0.81 0.45
CA ASN A 219 -27.25 0.23 -0.50
C ASN A 219 -26.23 0.22 -1.66
N LEU A 220 -26.49 -0.60 -2.68
CA LEU A 220 -25.56 -0.86 -3.76
C LEU A 220 -25.68 0.16 -4.91
N VAL A 221 -24.54 0.58 -5.47
CA VAL A 221 -24.48 1.36 -6.71
C VAL A 221 -23.49 0.76 -7.70
N ASP A 222 -23.93 0.61 -8.95
CA ASP A 222 -23.06 0.14 -10.04
C ASP A 222 -22.12 1.29 -10.49
N PRO A 223 -20.78 1.09 -10.51
CA PRO A 223 -19.83 2.12 -10.91
C PRO A 223 -19.96 2.55 -12.39
N ARG A 224 -20.74 1.84 -13.21
CA ARG A 224 -21.03 2.22 -14.60
C ARG A 224 -22.21 3.19 -14.72
N SER A 225 -22.98 3.40 -13.66
CA SER A 225 -24.22 4.18 -13.70
C SER A 225 -23.98 5.70 -13.57
N LEU A 226 -24.90 6.50 -14.12
CA LEU A 226 -24.93 7.95 -13.87
C LEU A 226 -25.22 8.26 -12.39
N LYS A 227 -26.02 7.43 -11.71
CA LYS A 227 -26.24 7.52 -10.26
C LYS A 227 -24.92 7.47 -9.49
N PHE A 228 -24.02 6.56 -9.84
CA PHE A 228 -22.70 6.50 -9.23
C PHE A 228 -21.91 7.80 -9.43
N LYS A 229 -21.87 8.34 -10.65
CA LYS A 229 -21.17 9.61 -10.92
C LYS A 229 -21.72 10.75 -10.05
N TYR A 230 -23.05 10.85 -9.92
CA TYR A 230 -23.68 11.84 -9.05
C TYR A 230 -23.32 11.65 -7.57
N LEU A 231 -23.42 10.43 -7.05
CA LEU A 231 -23.07 10.11 -5.67
C LEU A 231 -21.59 10.36 -5.38
N LEU A 232 -20.70 9.98 -6.29
CA LEU A 232 -19.28 10.26 -6.21
C LEU A 232 -19.04 11.76 -6.14
N TYR A 233 -19.64 12.54 -7.04
CA TYR A 233 -19.54 13.99 -7.03
C TYR A 233 -20.03 14.61 -5.70
N LYS A 234 -21.12 14.11 -5.12
CA LYS A 234 -21.71 14.63 -3.87
C LYS A 234 -21.11 14.09 -2.58
N SER A 235 -20.36 12.99 -2.60
CA SER A 235 -19.81 12.36 -1.39
C SER A 235 -18.80 13.24 -0.65
N SER A 236 -18.77 13.16 0.68
CA SER A 236 -17.73 13.79 1.50
C SER A 236 -16.53 12.87 1.70
N LYS A 237 -16.76 11.55 1.78
CA LYS A 237 -15.72 10.54 2.01
C LYS A 237 -15.81 9.39 1.00
N ILE A 238 -14.65 8.90 0.60
CA ILE A 238 -14.50 7.68 -0.19
C ILE A 238 -13.58 6.74 0.57
N ILE A 239 -14.10 5.58 0.94
CA ILE A 239 -13.47 4.61 1.83
C ILE A 239 -13.28 3.32 1.05
N SER A 240 -12.03 2.92 0.79
CA SER A 240 -11.78 1.78 -0.09
C SER A 240 -10.56 0.96 0.28
N SER A 241 -10.65 -0.36 0.08
CA SER A 241 -9.49 -1.28 0.18
C SER A 241 -8.56 -1.19 -1.04
N HIS A 242 -8.99 -0.52 -2.12
CA HIS A 242 -8.29 -0.40 -3.39
C HIS A 242 -8.23 1.06 -3.87
N ILE A 243 -7.19 1.42 -4.63
CA ILE A 243 -7.05 2.76 -5.22
C ILE A 243 -7.22 2.65 -6.74
N ASP A 244 -8.45 2.39 -7.16
CA ASP A 244 -8.78 2.13 -8.56
C ASP A 244 -9.09 3.42 -9.34
N LYS A 245 -8.78 3.40 -10.65
CA LYS A 245 -8.93 4.57 -11.54
C LYS A 245 -10.35 5.14 -11.57
N TYR A 246 -11.37 4.30 -11.46
CA TYR A 246 -12.77 4.75 -11.46
C TYR A 246 -13.15 5.54 -10.19
N ILE A 247 -12.30 5.50 -9.15
CA ILE A 247 -12.44 6.31 -7.93
C ILE A 247 -11.66 7.62 -8.07
N PHE A 248 -10.35 7.56 -8.35
CA PHE A 248 -9.49 8.76 -8.31
C PHE A 248 -9.47 9.55 -9.63
N ASN A 249 -9.97 9.00 -10.72
CA ASN A 249 -10.03 9.66 -12.04
C ASN A 249 -11.34 9.35 -12.76
N ALA A 250 -12.47 9.57 -12.08
CA ALA A 250 -13.79 9.31 -12.64
C ALA A 250 -14.23 10.38 -13.65
N PHE A 251 -13.72 11.61 -13.50
CA PHE A 251 -14.14 12.79 -14.27
C PHE A 251 -13.04 13.38 -15.18
N GLY A 252 -12.02 12.59 -15.52
CA GLY A 252 -10.88 13.07 -16.33
C GLY A 252 -9.83 13.89 -15.56
N GLY A 253 -10.03 14.07 -14.24
CA GLY A 253 -9.10 14.71 -13.32
C GLY A 253 -9.11 14.03 -11.95
N ASP A 254 -8.30 14.54 -11.00
CA ASP A 254 -8.21 13.97 -9.66
C ASP A 254 -9.51 14.19 -8.86
N THR A 255 -10.29 13.13 -8.76
CA THR A 255 -11.62 13.14 -8.13
C THR A 255 -11.53 13.21 -6.60
N LEU A 256 -10.35 12.97 -6.02
CA LEU A 256 -10.16 12.94 -4.57
C LEU A 256 -9.88 14.32 -3.97
N LYS A 257 -9.59 15.34 -4.79
CA LYS A 257 -9.12 16.65 -4.30
C LYS A 257 -10.01 17.27 -3.22
N ASN A 258 -11.33 17.26 -3.40
CA ASN A 258 -12.30 17.87 -2.49
C ASN A 258 -13.02 16.87 -1.58
N LYS A 259 -12.42 15.70 -1.32
CA LYS A 259 -13.03 14.59 -0.54
C LYS A 259 -11.99 13.98 0.38
N ASP A 260 -12.42 13.34 1.44
CA ASP A 260 -11.51 12.48 2.21
C ASP A 260 -11.41 11.12 1.54
N PHE A 261 -10.20 10.76 1.12
CA PHE A 261 -9.91 9.40 0.69
C PHE A 261 -9.29 8.59 1.82
N VAL A 262 -9.99 7.54 2.23
CA VAL A 262 -9.57 6.60 3.27
C VAL A 262 -9.18 5.29 2.62
N PHE A 263 -7.90 4.94 2.73
CA PHE A 263 -7.35 3.71 2.20
C PHE A 263 -7.32 2.64 3.29
N LEU A 264 -8.22 1.67 3.18
CA LEU A 264 -8.36 0.54 4.11
C LEU A 264 -7.36 -0.59 3.84
N GLN A 265 -6.70 -0.57 2.68
CA GLN A 265 -5.86 -1.65 2.15
C GLN A 265 -6.59 -2.98 1.92
N HIS A 266 -5.94 -3.91 1.23
CA HIS A 266 -6.42 -5.29 0.97
C HIS A 266 -5.42 -6.36 1.48
N GLY A 267 -4.45 -5.94 2.30
CA GLY A 267 -3.37 -6.76 2.82
C GLY A 267 -2.33 -5.90 3.52
N VAL A 268 -1.49 -6.52 4.36
CA VAL A 268 -0.44 -5.80 5.09
C VAL A 268 0.63 -5.37 4.10
N THR A 269 0.93 -4.07 4.04
CA THR A 269 2.01 -3.49 3.24
C THR A 269 3.35 -3.84 3.87
N LYS A 270 3.79 -5.09 3.67
CA LYS A 270 5.08 -5.62 4.13
C LYS A 270 6.24 -5.29 3.18
N ASP A 271 5.91 -5.03 1.91
CA ASP A 271 6.83 -4.67 0.83
C ASP A 271 6.69 -3.18 0.48
N ASP A 272 7.73 -2.60 -0.11
CA ASP A 272 7.77 -1.19 -0.46
C ASP A 272 6.92 -0.91 -1.73
N LEU A 273 5.80 -0.23 -1.48
CA LEU A 273 4.81 0.26 -2.45
C LEU A 273 4.86 1.79 -2.62
N SER A 274 5.86 2.47 -2.06
CA SER A 274 5.97 3.94 -2.04
C SER A 274 5.90 4.56 -3.44
N ARG A 275 6.48 3.91 -4.46
CA ARG A 275 6.44 4.37 -5.85
C ARG A 275 5.01 4.59 -6.35
N TRP A 276 4.09 3.72 -5.97
CA TRP A 276 2.68 3.80 -6.38
C TRP A 276 1.88 4.68 -5.42
N LEU A 277 2.03 4.47 -4.11
CA LEU A 277 1.22 5.15 -3.09
C LEU A 277 1.54 6.65 -2.97
N ASN A 278 2.80 7.06 -3.17
CA ASN A 278 3.17 8.48 -3.14
C ASN A 278 2.49 9.32 -4.24
N GLN A 279 2.02 8.68 -5.32
CA GLN A 279 1.31 9.36 -6.42
C GLN A 279 -0.18 9.60 -6.11
N ARG A 280 -0.66 9.15 -4.95
CA ARG A 280 -2.07 9.20 -4.58
C ARG A 280 -2.30 10.20 -3.46
N LYS A 281 -3.48 10.82 -3.47
CA LYS A 281 -4.01 11.51 -2.29
C LYS A 281 -4.59 10.45 -1.36
N ILE A 282 -4.16 10.46 -0.10
CA ILE A 282 -4.66 9.57 0.95
C ILE A 282 -4.75 10.43 2.21
N ASP A 283 -5.98 10.75 2.63
CA ASP A 283 -6.23 11.54 3.83
C ASP A 283 -6.17 10.67 5.09
N MET A 284 -6.45 9.36 4.95
CA MET A 284 -6.25 8.37 6.01
C MET A 284 -5.76 7.06 5.43
N PHE A 285 -4.61 6.59 5.91
CA PHE A 285 -3.98 5.34 5.54
C PHE A 285 -4.08 4.39 6.73
N ILE A 286 -5.00 3.43 6.65
CA ILE A 286 -5.16 2.41 7.69
C ILE A 286 -4.02 1.41 7.61
N THR A 287 -3.37 1.11 8.73
CA THR A 287 -2.31 0.10 8.89
C THR A 287 -2.66 -0.89 9.98
N SER A 288 -1.99 -2.04 9.95
CA SER A 288 -2.44 -3.25 10.63
C SER A 288 -1.46 -3.78 11.68
N THR A 289 -0.17 -3.54 11.50
CA THR A 289 0.88 -3.94 12.44
C THR A 289 1.75 -2.74 12.82
N LYS A 290 2.46 -2.82 13.94
CA LYS A 290 3.39 -1.76 14.37
C LYS A 290 4.48 -1.53 13.33
N ALA A 291 5.09 -2.61 12.85
CA ALA A 291 6.15 -2.55 11.85
C ALA A 291 5.67 -1.96 10.52
N GLU A 292 4.44 -2.28 10.08
CA GLU A 292 3.82 -1.63 8.93
C GLU A 292 3.64 -0.14 9.14
N TYR A 293 3.04 0.25 10.27
CA TYR A 293 2.85 1.65 10.64
C TYR A 293 4.17 2.41 10.63
N ASP A 294 5.20 1.89 11.30
CA ASP A 294 6.51 2.53 11.40
C ASP A 294 7.21 2.62 10.03
N SER A 295 7.06 1.59 9.18
CA SER A 295 7.64 1.57 7.83
C SER A 295 7.06 2.60 6.86
N ILE A 296 5.87 3.13 7.16
CA ILE A 296 5.16 4.10 6.34
C ILE A 296 5.21 5.48 6.99
N ALA A 297 4.89 5.59 8.29
CA ALA A 297 4.80 6.85 9.02
C ALA A 297 6.15 7.36 9.52
N GLY A 298 7.07 6.47 9.93
CA GLY A 298 8.36 6.82 10.52
C GLY A 298 9.30 7.52 9.53
N ASP A 299 10.37 8.13 10.01
CA ASP A 299 11.30 8.87 9.15
C ASP A 299 12.25 7.97 8.35
N PHE A 300 12.98 8.58 7.42
CA PHE A 300 14.06 7.96 6.65
C PHE A 300 13.64 6.75 5.80
N ASN A 301 12.40 6.79 5.30
CA ASN A 301 11.88 5.83 4.33
C ASN A 301 11.37 6.52 3.07
N TYR A 302 10.87 5.73 2.12
CA TYR A 302 10.46 6.24 0.80
C TYR A 302 9.04 6.79 0.76
N TYR A 303 8.25 6.65 1.83
CA TYR A 303 6.87 7.10 1.88
C TYR A 303 6.77 8.58 2.22
N LYS A 304 5.79 9.28 1.62
CA LYS A 304 5.51 10.69 1.91
C LYS A 304 4.58 10.91 3.11
N PHE A 305 4.00 9.84 3.65
CA PHE A 305 2.97 9.87 4.68
C PHE A 305 3.60 9.95 6.07
N SER A 306 2.96 10.70 6.96
CA SER A 306 3.36 10.95 8.34
C SER A 306 2.33 10.38 9.32
N THR A 307 2.51 10.63 10.61
CA THR A 307 1.51 10.30 11.64
C THR A 307 0.18 11.04 11.47
N LYS A 308 0.12 12.09 10.62
CA LYS A 308 -1.13 12.78 10.29
C LYS A 308 -2.06 11.88 9.46
N GLU A 309 -1.50 11.20 8.45
CA GLU A 309 -2.28 10.39 7.51
C GLU A 309 -2.35 8.92 7.95
N VAL A 310 -1.27 8.38 8.53
CA VAL A 310 -1.16 6.95 8.84
C VAL A 310 -1.78 6.64 10.20
N VAL A 311 -2.64 5.65 10.25
CA VAL A 311 -3.38 5.25 11.46
C VAL A 311 -3.27 3.75 11.67
N LEU A 312 -2.94 3.33 12.89
CA LEU A 312 -2.82 1.93 13.26
C LEU A 312 -4.16 1.42 13.84
N THR A 313 -4.83 0.51 13.14
CA THR A 313 -6.11 -0.07 13.55
C THR A 313 -6.27 -1.57 13.27
N GLY A 314 -5.33 -2.26 12.62
CA GLY A 314 -5.69 -3.58 12.09
C GLY A 314 -6.68 -3.47 10.93
N MET A 315 -7.10 -4.61 10.41
CA MET A 315 -7.99 -4.70 9.26
C MET A 315 -9.43 -4.97 9.68
N ALA A 316 -10.38 -4.25 9.08
CA ALA A 316 -11.81 -4.44 9.32
C ALA A 316 -12.26 -5.90 9.14
N ARG A 317 -11.70 -6.60 8.13
CA ARG A 317 -12.03 -8.01 7.89
C ARG A 317 -11.57 -8.97 8.99
N TRP A 318 -10.59 -8.58 9.81
CA TRP A 318 -10.07 -9.45 10.88
C TRP A 318 -11.07 -9.72 11.98
N ASP A 319 -11.99 -8.79 12.26
CA ASP A 319 -13.06 -8.99 13.25
C ASP A 319 -13.93 -10.21 12.88
N ALA A 320 -14.32 -10.31 11.61
CA ALA A 320 -15.09 -11.44 11.10
C ALA A 320 -14.25 -12.71 10.96
N LEU A 321 -12.99 -12.60 10.50
CA LEU A 321 -12.07 -13.74 10.36
C LEU A 321 -11.83 -14.44 11.71
N VAL A 322 -11.51 -13.69 12.77
CA VAL A 322 -11.29 -14.26 14.11
C VAL A 322 -12.57 -14.90 14.64
N LYS A 323 -13.71 -14.21 14.51
CA LYS A 323 -15.02 -14.72 14.95
C LYS A 323 -15.41 -16.03 14.26
N ASN A 324 -15.12 -16.15 12.97
CA ASN A 324 -15.51 -17.30 12.15
C ASN A 324 -14.41 -18.37 12.05
N ASN A 325 -13.32 -18.24 12.79
CA ASN A 325 -12.20 -19.17 12.70
C ASN A 325 -12.63 -20.58 13.11
N THR A 326 -12.30 -21.57 12.30
CA THR A 326 -12.54 -22.99 12.63
C THR A 326 -11.20 -23.70 12.80
N LEU A 327 -11.07 -24.43 13.91
CA LEU A 327 -9.91 -25.25 14.23
C LEU A 327 -10.14 -26.71 13.83
N ASN A 328 -9.06 -27.50 13.77
CA ASN A 328 -9.10 -28.94 13.49
C ASN A 328 -9.67 -29.33 12.12
N ILE A 329 -9.66 -28.41 11.14
CA ILE A 329 -10.08 -28.69 9.77
C ILE A 329 -8.96 -29.38 8.99
N LYS A 330 -9.25 -30.48 8.31
CA LYS A 330 -8.26 -31.17 7.49
C LYS A 330 -8.22 -30.62 6.06
N GLN A 331 -7.73 -29.38 5.92
CA GLN A 331 -7.54 -28.72 4.62
C GLN A 331 -6.21 -27.95 4.56
N ILE A 332 -5.49 -28.11 3.46
CA ILE A 332 -4.30 -27.34 3.07
C ILE A 332 -4.72 -26.36 1.97
N LEU A 333 -4.44 -25.07 2.16
CA LEU A 333 -4.69 -24.03 1.17
C LEU A 333 -3.39 -23.65 0.46
N ILE A 334 -3.36 -23.74 -0.86
CA ILE A 334 -2.23 -23.34 -1.69
C ILE A 334 -2.62 -22.06 -2.45
N THR A 335 -1.94 -20.95 -2.17
CA THR A 335 -2.25 -19.67 -2.81
C THR A 335 -0.99 -18.88 -3.16
N PRO A 336 -0.49 -18.99 -4.40
CA PRO A 336 0.72 -18.29 -4.83
C PRO A 336 0.44 -16.84 -5.23
N THR A 337 1.44 -15.99 -5.06
CA THR A 337 1.42 -14.59 -5.49
C THR A 337 1.63 -14.50 -7.00
N TRP A 338 0.89 -13.62 -7.67
CA TRP A 338 1.11 -13.35 -9.09
C TRP A 338 2.52 -12.76 -9.35
N ARG A 339 2.96 -12.84 -10.61
CA ARG A 339 4.20 -12.18 -11.06
C ARG A 339 3.85 -11.11 -12.09
N GLU A 340 4.22 -9.85 -11.82
CA GLU A 340 3.95 -8.74 -12.73
C GLU A 340 4.58 -8.98 -14.10
N TYR A 341 5.84 -9.40 -14.13
CA TYR A 341 6.57 -9.72 -15.35
C TYR A 341 6.01 -10.92 -16.15
N LEU A 342 5.13 -11.73 -15.54
CA LEU A 342 4.39 -12.78 -16.23
C LEU A 342 2.98 -12.35 -16.64
N SER A 343 2.55 -11.15 -16.27
CA SER A 343 1.24 -10.63 -16.66
C SER A 343 1.25 -10.12 -18.10
N GLY A 344 0.18 -10.38 -18.85
CA GLY A 344 0.03 -9.78 -20.18
C GLY A 344 -0.35 -8.30 -20.11
N ARG A 345 -0.35 -7.68 -21.30
CA ARG A 345 -0.68 -6.26 -21.49
C ARG A 345 -2.13 -5.99 -21.08
N ILE A 346 -2.39 -4.80 -20.56
CA ILE A 346 -3.76 -4.37 -20.23
C ILE A 346 -4.40 -3.81 -21.50
N GLN A 347 -5.49 -4.42 -21.95
CA GLN A 347 -6.30 -3.92 -23.07
C GLN A 347 -7.14 -2.69 -22.68
N LYS A 348 -7.72 -2.00 -23.66
CA LYS A 348 -8.57 -0.80 -23.46
C LYS A 348 -9.72 -1.00 -22.44
N CYS A 349 -10.25 -2.22 -22.33
CA CYS A 349 -11.32 -2.57 -21.39
C CYS A 349 -10.85 -2.94 -19.97
N GLY A 350 -9.53 -2.93 -19.71
CA GLY A 350 -8.94 -3.32 -18.44
C GLY A 350 -8.77 -4.83 -18.24
N ILE A 351 -9.05 -5.63 -19.27
CA ILE A 351 -8.76 -7.07 -19.31
C ILE A 351 -7.29 -7.25 -19.72
N ARG A 352 -6.59 -8.18 -19.08
CA ARG A 352 -5.21 -8.52 -19.46
C ARG A 352 -5.19 -9.58 -20.54
N ASP A 353 -4.28 -9.43 -21.50
CA ASP A 353 -3.92 -10.50 -22.42
C ASP A 353 -3.25 -11.66 -21.69
N ARG A 354 -3.30 -12.84 -22.31
CA ARG A 354 -2.45 -13.96 -21.91
C ARG A 354 -1.02 -13.68 -22.34
N ASN A 355 -0.06 -14.11 -21.53
CA ASN A 355 1.37 -14.03 -21.80
C ASN A 355 1.85 -15.40 -22.29
N SER A 356 2.34 -15.47 -23.52
CA SER A 356 2.83 -16.71 -24.14
C SER A 356 4.02 -17.34 -23.39
N LYS A 357 4.73 -16.57 -22.56
CA LYS A 357 5.85 -17.07 -21.73
C LYS A 357 5.41 -17.63 -20.37
N PHE A 358 4.13 -17.49 -19.99
CA PHE A 358 3.66 -17.90 -18.66
C PHE A 358 3.90 -19.39 -18.38
N LEU A 359 3.51 -20.27 -19.32
CA LEU A 359 3.64 -21.73 -19.17
C LEU A 359 5.10 -22.21 -19.17
N LYS A 360 6.01 -21.43 -19.76
CA LYS A 360 7.46 -21.72 -19.77
C LYS A 360 8.19 -21.14 -18.55
N SER A 361 7.49 -20.42 -17.69
CA SER A 361 8.10 -19.76 -16.54
C SER A 361 8.42 -20.74 -15.42
N LEU A 362 9.49 -20.45 -14.68
CA LEU A 362 9.83 -21.18 -13.45
C LEU A 362 8.65 -21.19 -12.46
N TYR A 363 7.91 -20.08 -12.38
CA TYR A 363 6.69 -19.97 -11.57
C TYR A 363 5.68 -21.06 -11.89
N PHE A 364 5.27 -21.17 -13.16
CA PHE A 364 4.28 -22.18 -13.57
C PHE A 364 4.81 -23.59 -13.33
N GLN A 365 6.04 -23.86 -13.76
CA GLN A 365 6.68 -25.17 -13.62
C GLN A 365 6.72 -25.64 -12.16
N LYS A 366 7.13 -24.77 -11.22
CA LYS A 366 7.27 -25.14 -9.81
C LYS A 366 5.93 -25.37 -9.10
N TRP A 367 4.90 -24.57 -9.41
CA TRP A 367 3.56 -24.81 -8.88
C TRP A 367 2.89 -26.03 -9.50
N GLN A 368 3.03 -26.23 -10.82
CA GLN A 368 2.58 -27.44 -11.50
C GLN A 368 3.24 -28.70 -10.92
N GLU A 369 4.56 -28.67 -10.71
CA GLU A 369 5.32 -29.77 -10.12
C GLU A 369 4.83 -30.16 -8.72
N LEU A 370 4.50 -29.16 -7.88
CA LEU A 370 3.93 -29.39 -6.56
C LEU A 370 2.52 -29.98 -6.65
N LEU A 371 1.63 -29.33 -7.41
CA LEU A 371 0.20 -29.68 -7.50
C LEU A 371 -0.06 -31.04 -8.14
N CYS A 372 0.88 -31.55 -8.95
CA CYS A 372 0.81 -32.88 -9.56
C CYS A 372 1.67 -33.93 -8.88
N SER A 373 2.31 -33.60 -7.76
CA SER A 373 3.23 -34.52 -7.08
C SER A 373 2.50 -35.71 -6.47
N LYS A 374 2.99 -36.93 -6.74
CA LYS A 374 2.55 -38.15 -6.03
C LYS A 374 2.86 -38.12 -4.54
N GLU A 375 3.91 -37.39 -4.15
CA GLU A 375 4.26 -37.21 -2.74
C GLU A 375 3.24 -36.32 -2.02
N LEU A 376 2.73 -35.28 -2.69
CA LEU A 376 1.66 -34.43 -2.15
C LEU A 376 0.37 -35.24 -1.95
N GLU A 377 -0.01 -36.03 -2.95
CA GLU A 377 -1.16 -36.93 -2.91
C GLU A 377 -1.04 -37.93 -1.74
N LYS A 378 0.12 -38.59 -1.62
CA LYS A 378 0.40 -39.55 -0.54
C LYS A 378 0.26 -38.92 0.84
N LEU A 379 0.85 -37.74 1.06
CA LEU A 379 0.75 -37.03 2.33
C LEU A 379 -0.69 -36.60 2.63
N ALA A 380 -1.41 -36.08 1.63
CA ALA A 380 -2.81 -35.69 1.77
C ALA A 380 -3.70 -36.88 2.18
N VAL A 381 -3.54 -38.04 1.54
CA VAL A 381 -4.27 -39.26 1.88
C VAL A 381 -3.88 -39.78 3.27
N GLN A 382 -2.58 -39.92 3.55
CA GLN A 382 -2.06 -40.45 4.80
C GLN A 382 -2.56 -39.67 6.01
N TYR A 383 -2.55 -38.33 5.95
CA TYR A 383 -2.97 -37.46 7.05
C TYR A 383 -4.42 -36.97 6.91
N ARG A 384 -5.14 -37.42 5.88
CA ARG A 384 -6.56 -37.11 5.57
C ARG A 384 -6.85 -35.63 5.34
N TYR A 385 -5.96 -34.90 4.67
CA TYR A 385 -6.13 -33.49 4.32
C TYR A 385 -6.64 -33.31 2.89
N ASN A 386 -7.64 -32.46 2.71
CA ASN A 386 -8.03 -31.94 1.40
C ASN A 386 -7.06 -30.85 0.94
N ILE A 387 -6.81 -30.75 -0.36
CA ILE A 387 -5.96 -29.70 -0.91
C ILE A 387 -6.82 -28.75 -1.73
N VAL A 388 -6.77 -27.47 -1.38
CA VAL A 388 -7.44 -26.39 -2.12
C VAL A 388 -6.38 -25.52 -2.77
N PHE A 389 -6.45 -25.34 -4.08
CA PHE A 389 -5.57 -24.46 -4.83
C PHE A 389 -6.36 -23.26 -5.39
N ILE A 390 -5.96 -22.06 -4.98
CA ILE A 390 -6.51 -20.80 -5.49
C ILE A 390 -5.37 -19.89 -5.95
N PRO A 391 -5.11 -19.78 -7.28
CA PRO A 391 -4.15 -18.82 -7.77
C PRO A 391 -4.60 -17.39 -7.45
N HIS A 392 -3.66 -16.45 -7.43
CA HIS A 392 -4.02 -15.03 -7.33
C HIS A 392 -5.01 -14.62 -8.45
N PRO A 393 -5.96 -13.67 -8.24
CA PRO A 393 -6.91 -13.25 -9.27
C PRO A 393 -6.27 -12.81 -10.59
N GLN A 394 -5.06 -12.23 -10.55
CA GLN A 394 -4.29 -11.85 -11.75
C GLN A 394 -3.75 -13.05 -12.55
N ALA A 395 -3.65 -14.23 -11.93
CA ALA A 395 -3.24 -15.49 -12.56
C ALA A 395 -4.44 -16.41 -12.87
N LYS A 396 -5.67 -16.00 -12.53
CA LYS A 396 -6.90 -16.80 -12.73
C LYS A 396 -7.08 -17.31 -14.16
N MET A 397 -6.73 -16.50 -15.16
CA MET A 397 -6.88 -16.86 -16.58
C MET A 397 -6.02 -18.05 -17.02
N TYR A 398 -5.04 -18.44 -16.21
CA TYR A 398 -4.19 -19.60 -16.48
C TYR A 398 -4.56 -20.82 -15.63
N LEU A 399 -5.64 -20.76 -14.84
CA LEU A 399 -6.04 -21.86 -13.98
C LEU A 399 -6.29 -23.14 -14.80
N GLU A 400 -6.92 -23.01 -15.96
CA GLU A 400 -7.22 -24.12 -16.88
C GLU A 400 -5.98 -24.70 -17.56
N ASP A 401 -4.84 -24.00 -17.54
CA ASP A 401 -3.59 -24.53 -18.07
C ASP A 401 -2.88 -25.47 -17.07
N PHE A 402 -3.28 -25.45 -15.80
CA PHE A 402 -2.73 -26.39 -14.84
C PHE A 402 -3.38 -27.77 -15.05
N ASN A 403 -2.55 -28.81 -15.20
CA ASN A 403 -3.02 -30.20 -15.28
C ASN A 403 -3.41 -30.73 -13.89
N LEU A 404 -4.40 -30.11 -13.23
CA LEU A 404 -4.76 -30.39 -11.85
C LEU A 404 -5.31 -31.81 -11.71
N PRO A 405 -4.72 -32.66 -10.85
CA PRO A 405 -5.30 -33.96 -10.50
C PRO A 405 -6.61 -33.81 -9.73
N SER A 406 -7.42 -34.87 -9.71
CA SER A 406 -8.74 -34.88 -9.05
C SER A 406 -8.71 -34.59 -7.54
N TYR A 407 -7.58 -34.80 -6.87
CA TYR A 407 -7.42 -34.50 -5.44
C TYR A 407 -7.22 -33.00 -5.14
N ILE A 408 -7.01 -32.16 -6.17
CA ILE A 408 -6.89 -30.71 -6.03
C ILE A 408 -8.25 -30.04 -6.26
N ILE A 409 -8.76 -29.39 -5.23
CA ILE A 409 -10.00 -28.63 -5.29
C ILE A 409 -9.68 -27.18 -5.69
N THR A 410 -10.39 -26.63 -6.69
CA THR A 410 -10.27 -25.21 -7.08
C THR A 410 -11.64 -24.56 -7.28
N SER A 411 -11.84 -23.35 -6.73
CA SER A 411 -13.07 -22.59 -6.94
C SER A 411 -12.94 -21.11 -6.58
N TYR A 412 -13.14 -20.22 -7.56
CA TYR A 412 -13.22 -18.77 -7.33
C TYR A 412 -14.59 -18.26 -6.87
N LYS A 413 -15.57 -19.17 -6.71
CA LYS A 413 -16.92 -18.80 -6.22
C LYS A 413 -16.94 -18.61 -4.70
N LYS A 414 -15.99 -19.22 -3.97
CA LYS A 414 -15.91 -19.15 -2.51
C LYS A 414 -15.29 -17.83 -2.04
N SER A 415 -15.60 -17.42 -0.81
CA SER A 415 -14.92 -16.32 -0.13
C SER A 415 -13.49 -16.73 0.19
N MET A 416 -12.53 -15.82 0.01
CA MET A 416 -11.14 -16.10 0.41
C MET A 416 -11.03 -16.20 1.93
N GLN A 417 -11.81 -15.40 2.65
CA GLN A 417 -11.83 -15.39 4.12
C GLN A 417 -12.38 -16.70 4.67
N GLU A 418 -13.43 -17.25 4.03
CA GLU A 418 -13.94 -18.58 4.36
C GLU A 418 -12.86 -19.66 4.17
N LEU A 419 -12.08 -19.59 3.08
CA LEU A 419 -10.99 -20.53 2.85
C LEU A 419 -9.90 -20.42 3.93
N PHE A 420 -9.56 -19.21 4.40
CA PHE A 420 -8.63 -19.04 5.52
C PHE A 420 -9.19 -19.67 6.81
N CYS A 421 -10.46 -19.41 7.14
CA CYS A 421 -11.13 -20.01 8.30
C CYS A 421 -11.23 -21.54 8.22
N LYS A 422 -11.42 -22.11 7.02
CA LYS A 422 -11.57 -23.55 6.79
C LYS A 422 -10.27 -24.25 6.36
N SER A 423 -9.10 -23.67 6.61
CA SER A 423 -7.81 -24.32 6.39
C SER A 423 -7.04 -24.48 7.68
N SER A 424 -6.20 -25.51 7.80
CA SER A 424 -5.27 -25.66 8.94
C SER A 424 -3.85 -25.21 8.60
N LEU A 425 -3.49 -25.15 7.33
CA LEU A 425 -2.17 -24.75 6.85
C LEU A 425 -2.34 -24.00 5.52
N MET A 426 -1.49 -23.00 5.30
CA MET A 426 -1.34 -22.37 3.99
C MET A 426 0.07 -22.62 3.43
N ILE A 427 0.14 -23.02 2.16
CA ILE A 427 1.35 -22.95 1.35
C ILE A 427 1.24 -21.72 0.44
N THR A 428 2.18 -20.79 0.57
CA THR A 428 2.23 -19.55 -0.23
C THR A 428 3.69 -19.19 -0.49
N ASP A 429 3.97 -18.04 -1.08
CA ASP A 429 5.32 -17.58 -1.39
C ASP A 429 5.60 -16.21 -0.77
N TYR A 430 5.13 -15.13 -1.38
CA TYR A 430 5.37 -13.75 -0.98
C TYR A 430 4.07 -12.99 -0.68
N SER A 431 2.99 -13.69 -0.36
CA SER A 431 1.67 -13.09 -0.23
C SER A 431 1.46 -12.45 1.15
N SER A 432 0.78 -11.31 1.19
CA SER A 432 0.36 -10.68 2.44
C SER A 432 -0.78 -11.45 3.13
N VAL A 433 -1.46 -12.38 2.45
CA VAL A 433 -2.51 -13.22 3.06
C VAL A 433 -1.97 -14.16 4.15
N ALA A 434 -0.64 -14.34 4.21
CA ALA A 434 0.00 -15.00 5.34
C ALA A 434 -0.28 -14.30 6.68
N PHE A 435 -0.53 -12.98 6.68
CA PHE A 435 -0.92 -12.25 7.88
C PHE A 435 -2.34 -12.61 8.32
N ASP A 436 -3.27 -12.88 7.40
CA ASP A 436 -4.60 -13.38 7.76
C ASP A 436 -4.51 -14.76 8.43
N MET A 437 -3.65 -15.66 7.93
CA MET A 437 -3.39 -16.95 8.57
C MET A 437 -2.76 -16.79 9.97
N ALA A 438 -1.84 -15.83 10.13
CA ALA A 438 -1.22 -15.52 11.40
C ALA A 438 -2.21 -14.98 12.44
N VAL A 439 -3.15 -14.12 12.04
CA VAL A 439 -4.26 -13.67 12.91
C VAL A 439 -5.11 -14.85 13.39
N LEU A 440 -5.33 -15.83 12.51
CA LEU A 440 -6.05 -17.06 12.83
C LEU A 440 -5.21 -18.09 13.61
N LYS A 441 -3.94 -17.79 13.91
CA LYS A 441 -2.96 -18.67 14.56
C LYS A 441 -2.73 -19.98 13.81
N LYS A 442 -2.65 -19.90 12.48
CA LYS A 442 -2.47 -21.06 11.58
C LYS A 442 -1.12 -20.97 10.89
N PRO A 443 -0.36 -22.09 10.81
CA PRO A 443 0.96 -22.09 10.21
C PRO A 443 0.90 -21.76 8.72
N VAL A 444 2.02 -21.20 8.25
CA VAL A 444 2.30 -20.96 6.84
C VAL A 444 3.55 -21.75 6.45
N LEU A 445 3.63 -22.17 5.20
CA LEU A 445 4.84 -22.71 4.59
C LEU A 445 5.16 -21.88 3.35
N TYR A 446 6.29 -21.17 3.36
CA TYR A 446 6.68 -20.27 2.29
C TYR A 446 7.55 -20.99 1.26
N TYR A 447 7.06 -21.16 0.03
CA TYR A 447 7.80 -21.75 -1.08
C TYR A 447 8.37 -20.64 -1.99
N GLN A 448 9.62 -20.23 -1.72
CA GLN A 448 10.25 -19.03 -2.30
C GLN A 448 11.39 -19.36 -3.29
N PHE A 449 11.11 -20.21 -4.28
CA PHE A 449 12.09 -20.70 -5.25
C PHE A 449 12.67 -19.63 -6.20
N ASP A 450 12.02 -18.47 -6.35
CA ASP A 450 12.36 -17.42 -7.33
C ASP A 450 12.62 -16.04 -6.73
N LYS A 451 13.10 -15.97 -5.48
CA LYS A 451 13.22 -14.72 -4.70
C LYS A 451 13.97 -13.60 -5.40
N LYS A 452 15.07 -13.94 -6.09
CA LYS A 452 15.88 -12.97 -6.84
C LYS A 452 15.09 -12.34 -7.99
N ASP A 453 14.42 -13.16 -8.79
CA ASP A 453 13.62 -12.71 -9.93
C ASP A 453 12.39 -11.93 -9.47
N PHE A 454 11.75 -12.39 -8.39
CA PHE A 454 10.60 -11.75 -7.80
C PHE A 454 10.89 -10.29 -7.41
N PHE A 455 11.87 -10.05 -6.54
CA PHE A 455 12.15 -8.68 -6.06
C PHE A 455 12.85 -7.80 -7.11
N SER A 456 13.40 -8.38 -8.18
CA SER A 456 14.01 -7.62 -9.27
C SER A 456 13.00 -7.15 -10.31
N ASN A 457 11.97 -7.98 -10.58
CA ASN A 457 11.09 -7.79 -11.74
C ASN A 457 9.61 -7.60 -11.36
N HIS A 458 9.26 -7.64 -10.08
CA HIS A 458 7.88 -7.42 -9.62
C HIS A 458 7.58 -5.93 -9.35
N SER A 459 6.29 -5.62 -9.21
CA SER A 459 5.77 -4.26 -9.11
C SER A 459 6.18 -3.51 -7.82
N TYR A 460 6.55 -4.24 -6.77
CA TYR A 460 6.99 -3.75 -5.46
C TYR A 460 8.40 -4.23 -5.11
N LYS A 461 9.07 -3.47 -4.23
CA LYS A 461 10.43 -3.78 -3.76
C LYS A 461 10.38 -4.41 -2.38
N LYS A 462 11.48 -5.05 -1.98
CA LYS A 462 11.64 -5.57 -0.61
C LYS A 462 11.41 -4.44 0.40
N GLY A 463 10.44 -4.63 1.30
CA GLY A 463 10.14 -3.72 2.40
C GLY A 463 10.85 -4.12 3.69
N TYR A 464 10.21 -3.81 4.83
CA TYR A 464 10.77 -4.08 6.16
C TYR A 464 10.75 -5.58 6.53
N PHE A 465 9.82 -6.35 5.96
CA PHE A 465 9.54 -7.71 6.40
C PHE A 465 10.55 -8.73 5.88
N ASN A 466 11.18 -9.46 6.80
CA ASN A 466 12.09 -10.56 6.49
C ASN A 466 11.44 -11.90 6.82
N TYR A 467 10.99 -12.65 5.81
CA TYR A 467 10.32 -13.95 5.99
C TYR A 467 11.06 -14.96 6.88
N LYS A 468 12.40 -14.98 6.88
CA LYS A 468 13.16 -15.93 7.72
C LYS A 468 13.13 -15.53 9.19
N LYS A 469 13.06 -14.23 9.48
CA LYS A 469 13.09 -13.67 10.84
C LYS A 469 11.68 -13.41 11.38
N ASP A 470 10.88 -12.68 10.60
CA ASP A 470 9.58 -12.13 10.98
C ASP A 470 8.41 -12.98 10.45
N GLY A 471 8.69 -13.99 9.63
CA GLY A 471 7.68 -14.84 8.99
C GLY A 471 6.86 -15.67 9.98
N PHE A 472 5.74 -16.21 9.49
CA PHE A 472 4.82 -17.05 10.28
C PHE A 472 4.98 -18.55 9.99
N GLY A 473 6.13 -18.92 9.43
CA GLY A 473 6.34 -20.21 8.82
C GLY A 473 7.74 -20.41 8.24
N VAL A 474 8.09 -21.67 7.98
CA VAL A 474 9.37 -22.03 7.38
C VAL A 474 9.43 -21.52 5.94
N VAL A 475 10.62 -21.05 5.54
CA VAL A 475 10.92 -20.66 4.15
C VAL A 475 11.74 -21.76 3.51
N VAL A 476 11.22 -22.33 2.43
CA VAL A 476 11.85 -23.38 1.63
C VAL A 476 11.97 -22.91 0.18
N GLU A 477 13.03 -23.33 -0.50
CA GLU A 477 13.34 -22.91 -1.87
C GLU A 477 13.31 -24.09 -2.86
N ASP A 478 13.27 -25.33 -2.35
CA ASP A 478 13.25 -26.55 -3.14
C ASP A 478 12.14 -27.52 -2.68
N LYS A 479 11.79 -28.45 -3.57
CA LYS A 479 10.72 -29.42 -3.38
C LYS A 479 10.97 -30.42 -2.25
N LYS A 480 12.21 -30.87 -2.06
CA LYS A 480 12.56 -31.87 -1.03
C LYS A 480 12.36 -31.25 0.36
N SER A 481 12.86 -30.04 0.55
CA SER A 481 12.65 -29.28 1.79
C SER A 481 11.17 -28.98 2.02
N LEU A 482 10.42 -28.63 0.97
CA LEU A 482 8.98 -28.39 1.05
C LEU A 482 8.20 -29.60 1.58
N PHE A 483 8.43 -30.79 1.04
CA PHE A 483 7.71 -31.99 1.49
C PHE A 483 8.10 -32.45 2.88
N LYS A 484 9.39 -32.33 3.24
CA LYS A 484 9.86 -32.59 4.60
C LYS A 484 9.13 -31.71 5.62
N GLU A 485 9.09 -30.40 5.39
CA GLU A 485 8.43 -29.47 6.31
C GLU A 485 6.90 -29.61 6.30
N LEU A 486 6.30 -29.90 5.14
CA LEU A 486 4.88 -30.23 5.06
C LEU A 486 4.55 -31.46 5.90
N GLU A 487 5.30 -32.55 5.77
CA GLU A 487 5.09 -33.76 6.55
C GLU A 487 5.24 -33.49 8.06
N ASN A 488 6.23 -32.72 8.48
CA ASN A 488 6.40 -32.31 9.88
C ASN A 488 5.18 -31.58 10.42
N LEU A 489 4.65 -30.61 9.65
CA LEU A 489 3.44 -29.87 10.01
C LEU A 489 2.23 -30.81 10.10
N LEU A 490 2.05 -31.72 9.14
CA LEU A 490 0.93 -32.66 9.12
C LEU A 490 0.99 -33.65 10.30
N LYS A 491 2.17 -34.20 10.62
CA LYS A 491 2.40 -35.06 11.80
C LYS A 491 2.02 -34.36 13.10
N ASN A 492 2.32 -33.07 13.20
CA ASN A 492 1.99 -32.25 14.37
C ASN A 492 0.58 -31.61 14.30
N ASN A 493 -0.32 -32.11 13.46
CA ASN A 493 -1.68 -31.58 13.27
C ASN A 493 -1.72 -30.05 12.99
N CYS A 494 -0.72 -29.54 12.27
CA CYS A 494 -0.56 -28.12 11.93
C CYS A 494 -0.53 -27.18 13.15
N LYS A 495 -0.06 -27.65 14.31
CA LYS A 495 0.20 -26.75 15.44
C LYS A 495 1.39 -25.84 15.13
N VAL A 496 1.22 -24.54 15.39
CA VAL A 496 2.29 -23.54 15.21
C VAL A 496 3.36 -23.76 16.28
N THR A 497 4.62 -23.85 15.85
CA THR A 497 5.79 -24.00 16.72
C THR A 497 6.60 -22.72 16.82
N GLU A 498 7.56 -22.66 17.76
CA GLU A 498 8.55 -21.58 17.79
C GLU A 498 9.49 -21.63 16.56
N PRO A 499 10.00 -20.47 16.11
CA PRO A 499 9.74 -19.11 16.62
C PRO A 499 8.43 -18.50 16.10
N TYR A 500 7.69 -19.20 15.24
CA TYR A 500 6.54 -18.65 14.51
C TYR A 500 5.36 -18.31 15.41
N ARG A 501 5.15 -19.06 16.50
CA ARG A 501 4.14 -18.73 17.51
C ARG A 501 4.42 -17.36 18.12
N SER A 502 5.65 -17.12 18.57
CA SER A 502 6.06 -15.81 19.09
C SER A 502 5.93 -14.70 18.04
N ASN A 503 6.29 -14.97 16.78
CA ASN A 503 6.10 -13.99 15.70
C ASN A 503 4.63 -13.61 15.51
N MET A 504 3.71 -14.59 15.48
CA MET A 504 2.27 -14.33 15.38
C MET A 504 1.77 -13.53 16.60
N GLU A 505 2.21 -13.88 17.80
CA GLU A 505 1.80 -13.20 19.04
C GLU A 505 2.29 -11.75 19.10
N ASN A 506 3.50 -11.46 18.64
CA ASN A 506 4.12 -10.14 18.76
C ASN A 506 3.81 -9.20 17.58
N THR A 507 3.33 -9.73 16.45
CA THR A 507 3.04 -8.92 15.25
C THR A 507 1.80 -8.02 15.40
N PHE A 508 0.75 -8.53 16.05
CA PHE A 508 -0.55 -7.87 16.13
C PHE A 508 -0.74 -7.21 17.49
N ILE A 509 -0.85 -5.88 17.51
CA ILE A 509 -1.13 -5.11 18.74
C ILE A 509 -2.55 -5.35 19.22
N PHE A 510 -3.52 -5.36 18.31
CA PHE A 510 -4.93 -5.52 18.65
C PHE A 510 -5.39 -6.96 18.38
N LYS A 511 -5.96 -7.60 19.40
CA LYS A 511 -6.51 -8.97 19.35
C LYS A 511 -7.94 -9.01 19.89
N ASP A 512 -8.59 -7.86 19.94
CA ASP A 512 -9.86 -7.61 20.63
C ASP A 512 -11.10 -7.76 19.73
N GLY A 513 -10.92 -7.96 18.41
CA GLY A 513 -12.03 -8.03 17.45
C GLY A 513 -12.77 -6.70 17.27
N LYS A 514 -12.08 -5.56 17.49
CA LYS A 514 -12.66 -4.21 17.41
C LYS A 514 -12.02 -3.34 16.33
N CYS A 515 -11.55 -3.94 15.23
CA CYS A 515 -10.92 -3.20 14.14
C CYS A 515 -11.90 -2.24 13.46
N CYS A 516 -13.13 -2.70 13.17
CA CYS A 516 -14.18 -1.86 12.58
C CYS A 516 -14.53 -0.66 13.48
N GLU A 517 -14.68 -0.88 14.79
CA GLU A 517 -14.96 0.17 15.77
C GLU A 517 -13.84 1.22 15.79
N ARG A 518 -12.57 0.79 15.87
CA ARG A 518 -11.41 1.69 15.88
C ARG A 518 -11.29 2.49 14.57
N ILE A 519 -11.58 1.87 13.42
CA ILE A 519 -11.61 2.59 12.14
C ILE A 519 -12.75 3.62 12.12
N TYR A 520 -13.97 3.23 12.52
CA TYR A 520 -15.10 4.15 12.56
C TYR A 520 -14.84 5.38 13.43
N LYS A 521 -14.28 5.21 14.64
CA LYS A 521 -13.89 6.32 15.51
C LYS A 521 -12.89 7.28 14.86
N LYS A 522 -12.09 6.81 13.91
CA LYS A 522 -11.15 7.67 13.17
C LYS A 522 -11.87 8.38 12.03
N LEU A 523 -12.80 7.71 11.35
CA LEU A 523 -13.62 8.30 10.28
C LEU A 523 -14.49 9.47 10.75
N THR A 524 -14.99 9.44 11.98
CA THR A 524 -15.81 10.53 12.52
C THR A 524 -14.99 11.76 12.93
N ASN A 525 -13.68 11.60 13.13
CA ASN A 525 -12.77 12.64 13.59
C ASN A 525 -11.93 13.28 12.46
N ILE A 526 -12.14 12.91 11.19
CA ILE A 526 -11.34 13.36 10.04
C ILE A 526 -12.07 14.34 9.11
#